data_AF-A0A9R0YSN9-F1
#
_entry.id   AF-A0A9R0YSN9-F1
#
_cell.length_a   1.000
_cell.length_b   1.000
_cell.length_c   1.000
_cell.angle_alpha   90.00
_cell.angle_beta   90.00
_cell.angle_gamma   90.00
#
_symmetry.space_group_name_H-M   'P 1'
#
loop_
_entity.id
_entity.type
_entity.pdbx_description
1 polymer ?
#
loop_
_entity_poly.entity_id
_entity_poly.type
_entity_poly.pdbx_seq_one_letter_code
_entity_poly.pdbx_strand_id
1 'polypeptide(L)'
;MAAAAPAMRAGLAVLAAFLLLLAASGAGAEGAEGALPRFAEAPEYRNGDGAEPGVGELRSALAASFPSLRFEIYPFRADAVTGLISASVRAALEAPLNYARNYLADLLPKCVPRAIYLDSDVLAVDDVRRLWETRLPAAAVVAAPEYCHANFSRYFTDAFWSDPDLGERVFAGRRRAPCYFNTGVMVIDLRRWRSGNYRHRVEQWMELQKEKRIYELGSLPPFLLLFAGEVEAVDHRWNQHGLGGDNILGSCRPLHKGPVSLMHWSGKGKPWDRLDAGRPCPLDHTWKSYDLYIGDGDASQASAPSWASLSSSALPAAVFSW
;
A
#
# COMPACT_ATOMS: atom_id res chain seq x y z
N MET A 1 27.07 -18.16 35.05
CA MET A 1 27.28 -16.79 34.53
C MET A 1 26.85 -16.78 33.08
N ALA A 2 25.61 -16.37 32.83
CA ALA A 2 25.00 -16.35 31.49
C ALA A 2 25.29 -14.99 30.85
N ALA A 3 25.88 -14.99 29.66
CA ALA A 3 26.06 -13.79 28.85
C ALA A 3 24.73 -13.43 28.18
N ALA A 4 24.26 -12.22 28.42
CA ALA A 4 23.06 -11.66 27.83
C ALA A 4 23.27 -11.35 26.33
N ALA A 5 22.28 -11.72 25.51
CA ALA A 5 22.21 -11.36 24.10
C ALA A 5 21.92 -9.84 23.94
N PRO A 6 22.47 -9.17 22.92
CA PRO A 6 22.17 -7.77 22.67
C PRO A 6 20.74 -7.61 22.12
N ALA A 7 20.06 -6.59 22.63
CA ALA A 7 18.68 -6.25 22.37
C ALA A 7 18.40 -5.95 20.87
N MET A 8 17.25 -6.44 20.39
CA MET A 8 16.60 -5.98 19.16
C MET A 8 16.47 -4.45 19.19
N ARG A 9 17.13 -3.76 18.26
CA ARG A 9 16.87 -2.36 17.97
C ARG A 9 15.63 -2.26 17.09
N ALA A 10 14.55 -1.70 17.64
CA ALA A 10 13.44 -1.19 16.87
C ALA A 10 13.92 0.07 16.13
N GLY A 11 14.11 -0.04 14.81
CA GLY A 11 14.55 1.05 13.94
C GLY A 11 13.41 1.52 13.04
N LEU A 12 13.17 2.82 13.06
CA LEU A 12 12.28 3.65 12.24
C LEU A 12 12.12 3.19 10.78
N ALA A 13 10.88 3.22 10.27
CA ALA A 13 10.58 3.05 8.85
C ALA A 13 10.11 4.38 8.27
N VAL A 14 10.91 4.98 7.38
CA VAL A 14 10.49 6.08 6.50
C VAL A 14 9.82 5.44 5.29
N LEU A 15 8.49 5.23 5.37
CA LEU A 15 7.70 4.84 4.21
C LEU A 15 7.03 6.10 3.64
N ALA A 16 7.55 6.60 2.52
CA ALA A 16 6.87 7.62 1.74
C ALA A 16 5.60 7.01 1.12
N ALA A 17 4.43 7.32 1.68
CA ALA A 17 3.16 7.02 1.05
C ALA A 17 2.99 7.93 -0.18
N PHE A 18 3.23 7.38 -1.37
CA PHE A 18 2.97 8.09 -2.62
C PHE A 18 1.47 8.17 -2.87
N LEU A 19 0.87 9.34 -2.61
CA LEU A 19 -0.38 9.68 -3.28
C LEU A 19 -0.08 10.18 -4.69
N LEU A 20 -0.15 9.27 -5.66
CA LEU A 20 -0.26 9.65 -7.06
C LEU A 20 -1.65 10.25 -7.31
N LEU A 21 -1.72 11.58 -7.36
CA LEU A 21 -2.86 12.29 -7.94
C LEU A 21 -2.69 12.35 -9.46
N LEU A 22 -3.21 11.35 -10.16
CA LEU A 22 -3.36 11.43 -11.62
C LEU A 22 -4.54 12.35 -11.96
N ALA A 23 -4.24 13.63 -12.18
CA ALA A 23 -5.14 14.52 -12.90
C ALA A 23 -5.02 14.21 -14.40
N ALA A 24 -5.90 13.37 -14.93
CA ALA A 24 -6.05 13.20 -16.37
C ALA A 24 -6.57 14.51 -16.97
N SER A 25 -5.67 15.31 -17.56
CA SER A 25 -6.04 16.34 -18.53
C SER A 25 -5.84 15.72 -19.91
N GLY A 26 -6.95 15.47 -20.61
CA GLY A 26 -6.93 14.97 -21.97
C GLY A 26 -6.36 16.03 -22.91
N ALA A 27 -5.18 15.79 -23.43
CA ALA A 27 -4.68 16.36 -24.67
C ALA A 27 -3.64 15.38 -25.23
N GLY A 28 -3.86 14.95 -26.47
CA GLY A 28 -3.12 13.88 -27.11
C GLY A 28 -1.62 14.15 -27.25
N ALA A 29 -0.85 13.07 -27.16
CA ALA A 29 0.48 12.98 -27.75
C ALA A 29 0.56 11.60 -28.42
N GLU A 30 0.26 11.57 -29.71
CA GLU A 30 0.67 10.48 -30.59
C GLU A 30 2.18 10.56 -30.82
N GLY A 31 2.85 9.40 -30.84
CA GLY A 31 4.13 9.22 -31.51
C GLY A 31 5.39 9.62 -30.72
N ALA A 32 5.91 8.69 -29.92
CA ALA A 32 7.36 8.60 -29.66
C ALA A 32 7.71 7.18 -29.18
N GLU A 33 8.14 6.30 -30.09
CA GLU A 33 9.05 5.20 -29.75
C GLU A 33 10.38 5.85 -29.31
N GLY A 34 10.51 6.13 -28.02
CA GLY A 34 11.71 6.69 -27.41
C GLY A 34 12.21 5.74 -26.32
N ALA A 35 13.48 5.38 -26.40
CA ALA A 35 14.17 4.65 -25.34
C ALA A 35 13.91 5.27 -23.97
N LEU A 36 13.64 4.44 -22.96
CA LEU A 36 13.50 4.89 -21.58
C LEU A 36 14.73 5.72 -21.18
N PRO A 37 14.55 6.91 -20.58
CA PRO A 37 15.67 7.72 -20.14
C PRO A 37 16.50 6.93 -19.11
N ARG A 38 17.83 6.96 -19.25
CA ARG A 38 18.72 6.52 -18.18
C ARG A 38 18.47 7.43 -16.98
N PHE A 39 17.96 6.87 -15.90
CA PHE A 39 17.75 7.60 -14.66
C PHE A 39 19.12 8.03 -14.15
N ALA A 40 19.31 9.35 -13.99
CA ALA A 40 20.40 9.84 -13.16
C ALA A 40 20.20 9.25 -11.77
N GLU A 41 21.29 8.76 -11.15
CA GLU A 41 21.30 8.17 -9.81
C GLU A 41 20.35 8.96 -8.90
N ALA A 42 19.34 8.30 -8.35
CA ALA A 42 18.62 8.87 -7.22
C ALA A 42 19.68 9.14 -6.15
N PRO A 43 19.74 10.36 -5.57
CA PRO A 43 20.74 10.66 -4.54
C PRO A 43 20.68 9.57 -3.48
N GLU A 44 21.85 9.07 -3.09
CA GLU A 44 22.04 7.89 -2.24
C GLU A 44 21.21 8.02 -0.95
N TYR A 45 19.99 7.48 -0.97
CA TYR A 45 19.09 7.56 0.16
C TYR A 45 19.35 6.37 1.09
N ARG A 46 20.35 6.51 1.95
CA ARG A 46 20.62 5.54 3.00
C ARG A 46 19.59 5.68 4.11
N ASN A 47 18.95 4.58 4.48
CA ASN A 47 18.26 4.41 5.77
C ASN A 47 19.28 4.39 6.94
N GLY A 48 20.26 5.29 6.95
CA GLY A 48 21.27 5.46 8.00
C GLY A 48 20.82 6.44 9.07
N ASP A 49 21.56 6.53 10.18
CA ASP A 49 21.33 7.33 11.40
C ASP A 49 21.23 8.88 11.19
N GLY A 50 20.93 9.35 9.98
CA GLY A 50 20.70 10.74 9.63
C GLY A 50 19.28 11.22 9.94
N ALA A 51 19.12 12.54 10.03
CA ALA A 51 17.82 13.17 10.20
C ALA A 51 16.87 12.84 9.03
N GLU A 52 15.57 12.73 9.33
CA GLU A 52 14.51 12.59 8.32
C GLU A 52 14.69 13.60 7.17
N PRO A 53 14.49 13.20 5.91
CA PRO A 53 14.71 14.09 4.77
C PRO A 53 13.77 15.26 4.90
N GLY A 54 14.30 16.45 4.69
CA GLY A 54 13.44 17.62 4.52
C GLY A 54 12.52 17.39 3.32
N VAL A 55 11.30 17.94 3.37
CA VAL A 55 10.36 17.92 2.22
C VAL A 55 11.01 18.44 0.93
N GLY A 56 11.95 19.38 1.03
CA GLY A 56 12.73 19.89 -0.10
C GLY A 56 13.67 18.86 -0.73
N GLU A 57 14.31 18.01 0.07
CA GLU A 57 15.17 16.94 -0.41
C GLU A 57 14.36 15.86 -1.13
N LEU A 58 13.25 15.42 -0.52
CA LEU A 58 12.33 14.47 -1.14
C LEU A 58 11.76 15.02 -2.46
N ARG A 59 11.36 16.30 -2.49
CA ARG A 59 10.89 16.96 -3.73
C ARG A 59 11.97 16.95 -4.81
N SER A 60 13.21 17.23 -4.44
CA SER A 60 14.33 17.27 -5.39
C SER A 60 14.62 15.88 -5.95
N ALA A 61 14.66 14.85 -5.10
CA ALA A 61 14.84 13.47 -5.52
C ALA A 61 13.73 13.00 -6.47
N LEU A 62 12.46 13.30 -6.14
CA LEU A 62 11.33 12.91 -7.00
C LEU A 62 11.32 13.63 -8.35
N ALA A 63 11.62 14.93 -8.37
CA ALA A 63 11.71 15.68 -9.61
C ALA A 63 12.86 15.20 -10.50
N ALA A 64 13.99 14.79 -9.90
CA ALA A 64 15.13 14.24 -10.62
C ALA A 64 14.83 12.83 -11.19
N SER A 65 14.26 11.94 -10.36
CA SER A 65 13.96 10.56 -10.77
C SER A 65 12.78 10.47 -11.74
N PHE A 66 11.79 11.37 -11.62
CA PHE A 66 10.58 11.36 -12.44
C PHE A 66 10.26 12.75 -13.02
N PRO A 67 11.00 13.24 -14.03
CA PRO A 67 10.85 14.62 -14.54
C PRO A 67 9.45 14.94 -15.10
N SER A 68 8.75 13.92 -15.61
CA SER A 68 7.39 14.05 -16.14
C SER A 68 6.29 13.91 -15.08
N LEU A 69 6.65 13.50 -13.85
CA LEU A 69 5.69 13.31 -12.77
C LEU A 69 5.27 14.67 -12.22
N ARG A 70 3.97 14.95 -12.31
CA ARG A 70 3.35 16.06 -11.57
C ARG A 70 2.97 15.54 -10.19
N PHE A 71 3.56 16.12 -9.16
CA PHE A 71 3.31 15.71 -7.78
C PHE A 71 3.27 16.92 -6.84
N GLU A 72 2.65 16.70 -5.68
CA GLU A 72 2.67 17.62 -4.56
C GLU A 72 2.85 16.80 -3.27
N ILE A 73 3.63 17.31 -2.33
CA ILE A 73 3.96 16.60 -1.09
C ILE A 73 3.14 17.21 0.05
N TYR A 74 2.28 16.40 0.66
CA TYR A 74 1.49 16.78 1.82
C TYR A 74 2.08 16.11 3.06
N PRO A 75 2.75 16.86 3.96
CA PRO A 75 3.33 16.27 5.16
C PRO A 75 2.22 15.78 6.10
N PHE A 76 2.34 14.52 6.54
CA PHE A 76 1.48 13.97 7.59
C PHE A 76 2.11 14.22 8.95
N ARG A 77 1.34 14.85 9.83
CA ARG A 77 1.72 15.13 11.20
C ARG A 77 1.47 13.93 12.10
N ALA A 78 2.53 13.23 12.51
CA ALA A 78 2.42 12.04 13.35
C ALA A 78 1.65 12.28 14.65
N ASP A 79 1.78 13.47 15.25
CA ASP A 79 1.08 13.86 16.48
C ASP A 79 -0.45 13.86 16.34
N ALA A 80 -0.98 13.95 15.11
CA ALA A 80 -2.42 13.85 14.85
C ALA A 80 -3.01 12.48 15.23
N VAL A 81 -2.17 11.44 15.31
CA VAL A 81 -2.64 10.06 15.52
C VAL A 81 -1.95 9.34 16.68
N THR A 82 -0.76 9.78 17.12
CA THR A 82 0.02 9.11 18.19
C THR A 82 -0.81 8.79 19.43
N GLY A 83 -1.70 9.70 19.86
CA GLY A 83 -2.57 9.49 21.03
C GLY A 83 -3.68 8.44 20.84
N LEU A 84 -3.93 7.98 19.61
CA LEU A 84 -5.01 7.06 19.24
C LEU A 84 -4.49 5.65 18.93
N ILE A 85 -3.18 5.48 18.71
CA ILE A 85 -2.59 4.18 18.37
C ILE A 85 -2.53 3.29 19.60
N SER A 86 -3.05 2.07 19.46
CA SER A 86 -2.91 1.02 20.48
C SER A 86 -1.78 0.06 20.10
N ALA A 87 -1.18 -0.54 21.14
CA ALA A 87 -0.21 -1.61 20.95
C ALA A 87 -0.80 -2.71 20.06
N SER A 88 0.00 -3.16 19.08
CA SER A 88 -0.37 -4.17 18.10
C SER A 88 0.52 -5.41 18.26
N VAL A 89 0.13 -6.55 17.69
CA VAL A 89 0.97 -7.76 17.69
C VAL A 89 2.32 -7.58 16.98
N ARG A 90 2.49 -6.47 16.25
CA ARG A 90 3.73 -6.08 15.59
C ARG A 90 3.97 -4.60 15.81
N ALA A 91 5.09 -4.22 16.42
CA ALA A 91 5.46 -2.83 16.64
C ALA A 91 5.48 -2.00 15.34
N ALA A 92 5.87 -2.61 14.22
CA ALA A 92 5.84 -1.94 12.91
C ALA A 92 4.43 -1.47 12.48
N LEU A 93 3.36 -2.06 13.02
CA LEU A 93 1.97 -1.63 12.76
C LEU A 93 1.59 -0.37 13.54
N GLU A 94 2.39 0.03 14.51
CA GLU A 94 2.16 1.20 15.37
C GLU A 94 2.77 2.47 14.77
N ALA A 95 3.51 2.37 13.65
CA ALA A 95 4.07 3.53 12.97
C ALA A 95 2.94 4.50 12.55
N PRO A 96 2.99 5.80 12.92
CA PRO A 96 1.95 6.77 12.60
C PRO A 96 1.57 6.85 11.12
N LEU A 97 2.54 6.66 10.22
CA LEU A 97 2.32 6.67 8.77
C LEU A 97 1.34 5.59 8.30
N ASN A 98 1.21 4.45 9.00
CA ASN A 98 0.21 3.42 8.67
C ASN A 98 -1.23 3.92 8.82
N TYR A 99 -1.43 5.04 9.53
CA TYR A 99 -2.72 5.66 9.78
C TYR A 99 -2.95 6.93 8.95
N ALA A 100 -1.95 7.40 8.18
CA ALA A 100 -2.07 8.59 7.34
C ALA A 100 -3.27 8.48 6.36
N ARG A 101 -3.60 7.27 5.92
CA ARG A 101 -4.79 7.00 5.08
C ARG A 101 -6.12 7.44 5.70
N ASN A 102 -6.22 7.53 7.03
CA ASN A 102 -7.42 8.01 7.72
C ASN A 102 -7.66 9.51 7.49
N TYR A 103 -6.59 10.24 7.16
CA TYR A 103 -6.55 11.69 7.09
C TYR A 103 -6.49 12.21 5.65
N LEU A 104 -6.53 11.36 4.62
CA LEU A 104 -6.37 11.76 3.21
C LEU A 104 -7.31 12.89 2.78
N ALA A 105 -8.56 12.82 3.21
CA ALA A 105 -9.55 13.83 2.84
C ALA A 105 -9.31 15.19 3.51
N ASP A 106 -8.53 15.22 4.60
CA ASP A 106 -8.13 16.45 5.30
C ASP A 106 -6.78 16.97 4.81
N LEU A 107 -5.86 16.06 4.47
CA LEU A 107 -4.56 16.40 3.89
C LEU A 107 -4.69 16.99 2.48
N LEU A 108 -5.57 16.41 1.66
CA LEU A 108 -5.76 16.85 0.28
C LEU A 108 -6.66 18.09 0.19
N PRO A 109 -6.42 18.99 -0.78
CA PRO A 109 -7.24 20.17 -1.00
C PRO A 109 -8.73 19.83 -1.14
N LYS A 110 -9.61 20.69 -0.59
CA LYS A 110 -11.06 20.44 -0.58
C LYS A 110 -11.68 20.32 -1.97
N CYS A 111 -11.05 20.90 -3.00
CA CYS A 111 -11.47 20.77 -4.39
C CYS A 111 -11.22 19.37 -4.98
N VAL A 112 -10.31 18.57 -4.41
CA VAL A 112 -10.02 17.19 -4.87
C VAL A 112 -11.18 16.28 -4.46
N PRO A 113 -11.93 15.69 -5.40
CA PRO A 113 -13.16 14.97 -5.07
C PRO A 113 -12.94 13.46 -4.86
N ARG A 114 -11.83 12.93 -5.36
CA ARG A 114 -11.53 11.49 -5.42
C ARG A 114 -10.02 11.28 -5.37
N ALA A 115 -9.59 10.17 -4.79
CA ALA A 115 -8.21 9.71 -4.84
C ALA A 115 -8.13 8.19 -5.04
N ILE A 116 -7.03 7.72 -5.62
CA ILE A 116 -6.57 6.35 -5.46
C ILE A 116 -5.53 6.37 -4.36
N TYR A 117 -5.69 5.50 -3.37
CA TYR A 117 -4.68 5.23 -2.36
C TYR A 117 -3.95 3.93 -2.69
N LEU A 118 -2.62 3.97 -2.65
CA LEU A 118 -1.72 2.85 -2.84
C LEU A 118 -0.75 2.79 -1.65
N ASP A 119 -0.57 1.62 -1.03
CA ASP A 119 0.55 1.38 -0.12
C ASP A 119 1.88 1.50 -0.91
N SER A 120 2.99 1.84 -0.25
CA SER A 120 4.26 2.11 -0.95
C SER A 120 5.03 0.85 -1.37
N ASP A 121 4.55 -0.33 -0.97
CA ASP A 121 5.11 -1.65 -1.30
C ASP A 121 4.28 -2.36 -2.39
N VAL A 122 3.77 -1.56 -3.33
CA VAL A 122 3.06 -2.03 -4.52
C VAL A 122 3.85 -1.76 -5.79
N LEU A 123 3.61 -2.58 -6.80
CA LEU A 123 4.07 -2.37 -8.16
C LEU A 123 2.87 -2.44 -9.11
N ALA A 124 2.52 -1.32 -9.72
CA ALA A 124 1.52 -1.28 -10.78
C ALA A 124 2.15 -1.70 -12.11
N VAL A 125 1.59 -2.72 -12.76
CA VAL A 125 2.07 -3.29 -14.03
C VAL A 125 1.07 -3.08 -15.18
N ASP A 126 0.03 -2.28 -14.94
CA ASP A 126 -1.02 -1.89 -15.91
C ASP A 126 -1.40 -0.41 -15.69
N ASP A 127 -2.16 0.18 -16.61
CA ASP A 127 -2.57 1.59 -16.54
C ASP A 127 -3.60 1.82 -15.42
N VAL A 128 -3.14 2.45 -14.33
CA VAL A 128 -3.93 2.82 -13.15
C VAL A 128 -5.14 3.72 -13.46
N ARG A 129 -5.23 4.33 -14.65
CA ARG A 129 -6.45 5.01 -15.12
C ARG A 129 -7.65 4.08 -15.14
N ARG A 130 -7.45 2.80 -15.46
CA ARG A 130 -8.52 1.79 -15.44
C ARG A 130 -9.08 1.59 -14.02
N LEU A 131 -8.23 1.66 -12.99
CA LEU A 131 -8.67 1.68 -11.59
C LEU A 131 -9.43 2.98 -11.27
N TRP A 132 -8.94 4.13 -11.75
CA TRP A 132 -9.59 5.43 -11.57
C TRP A 132 -11.02 5.48 -12.13
N GLU A 133 -11.25 4.82 -13.25
CA GLU A 133 -12.55 4.72 -13.94
C GLU A 133 -13.59 3.87 -13.20
N THR A 134 -13.20 3.22 -12.09
CA THR A 134 -14.12 2.51 -11.22
C THR A 134 -15.29 3.41 -10.82
N ARG A 135 -16.50 2.91 -11.11
CA ARG A 135 -17.75 3.60 -10.76
C ARG A 135 -18.07 3.30 -9.30
N LEU A 136 -18.18 4.36 -8.51
CA LEU A 136 -18.66 4.29 -7.13
C LEU A 136 -20.17 4.59 -7.11
N PRO A 137 -21.05 3.60 -6.86
CA PRO A 137 -22.48 3.87 -6.73
C PRO A 137 -22.74 4.83 -5.57
N ALA A 138 -23.90 5.51 -5.55
CA ALA A 138 -24.20 6.57 -4.58
C ALA A 138 -23.97 6.19 -3.10
N ALA A 139 -24.18 4.93 -2.75
CA ALA A 139 -24.00 4.41 -1.40
C ALA A 139 -22.55 4.06 -1.02
N ALA A 140 -21.64 3.91 -1.98
CA ALA A 140 -20.25 3.51 -1.71
C ALA A 140 -19.33 4.73 -1.54
N VAL A 141 -18.47 4.69 -0.53
CA VAL A 141 -17.43 5.72 -0.29
C VAL A 141 -16.06 5.23 -0.74
N VAL A 142 -15.83 3.93 -0.65
CA VAL A 142 -14.57 3.26 -0.98
C VAL A 142 -14.86 2.12 -1.94
N ALA A 143 -13.98 1.92 -2.93
CA ALA A 143 -13.90 0.70 -3.72
C ALA A 143 -12.57 0.00 -3.45
N ALA A 144 -12.58 -1.32 -3.32
CA ALA A 144 -11.38 -2.13 -3.07
C ALA A 144 -11.62 -3.59 -3.49
N PRO A 145 -10.56 -4.38 -3.75
CA PRO A 145 -10.69 -5.82 -3.97
C PRO A 145 -11.15 -6.53 -2.70
N GLU A 146 -12.25 -7.29 -2.81
CA GLU A 146 -12.83 -8.04 -1.68
C GLU A 146 -12.49 -9.53 -1.71
N TYR A 147 -12.07 -10.06 -0.58
CA TYR A 147 -11.65 -11.45 -0.39
C TYR A 147 -12.58 -12.15 0.59
N CYS A 148 -13.83 -12.38 0.16
CA CYS A 148 -14.88 -12.99 0.99
C CYS A 148 -14.58 -14.44 1.43
N HIS A 149 -13.57 -15.10 0.85
CA HIS A 149 -13.12 -16.43 1.28
C HIS A 149 -12.25 -16.38 2.54
N ALA A 150 -11.74 -15.21 2.93
CA ALA A 150 -10.98 -15.05 4.15
C ALA A 150 -11.89 -15.24 5.38
N ASN A 151 -11.36 -15.87 6.43
CA ASN A 151 -12.07 -15.97 7.69
C ASN A 151 -12.12 -14.58 8.36
N PHE A 152 -13.23 -13.87 8.14
CA PHE A 152 -13.44 -12.50 8.61
C PHE A 152 -13.39 -12.39 10.15
N SER A 153 -13.77 -13.44 10.88
CA SER A 153 -13.72 -13.44 12.34
C SER A 153 -12.31 -13.26 12.89
N ARG A 154 -11.26 -13.64 12.15
CA ARG A 154 -9.85 -13.51 12.57
C ARG A 154 -9.33 -12.07 12.63
N TYR A 155 -10.08 -11.09 12.14
CA TYR A 155 -9.66 -9.69 12.15
C TYR A 155 -10.05 -8.95 13.44
N PHE A 156 -10.81 -9.60 14.32
CA PHE A 156 -11.28 -9.08 15.59
C PHE A 156 -11.07 -10.12 16.71
N THR A 157 -11.00 -9.67 17.95
CA THR A 157 -10.78 -10.54 19.11
C THR A 157 -12.07 -11.25 19.54
N ASP A 158 -11.95 -12.31 20.33
CA ASP A 158 -13.13 -12.97 20.93
C ASP A 158 -13.96 -11.99 21.78
N ALA A 159 -13.28 -11.06 22.47
CA ALA A 159 -13.94 -9.99 23.21
C ALA A 159 -14.87 -9.15 22.34
N PHE A 160 -14.45 -8.79 21.11
CA PHE A 160 -15.30 -8.09 20.16
C PHE A 160 -16.54 -8.90 19.76
N TRP A 161 -16.37 -10.18 19.45
CA TRP A 161 -17.46 -11.04 18.99
C TRP A 161 -18.46 -11.40 20.10
N SER A 162 -17.98 -11.51 21.35
CA SER A 162 -18.81 -11.82 22.51
C SER A 162 -19.57 -10.61 23.10
N ASP A 163 -19.22 -9.38 22.69
CA ASP A 163 -19.83 -8.16 23.22
C ASP A 163 -21.20 -7.92 22.56
N PRO A 164 -22.30 -7.80 23.35
CA PRO A 164 -23.68 -7.72 22.83
C PRO A 164 -23.99 -6.42 22.05
N ASP A 165 -23.19 -5.37 22.26
CA ASP A 165 -23.31 -4.09 21.57
C ASP A 165 -22.36 -4.00 20.36
N LEU A 166 -21.39 -4.92 20.25
CA LEU A 166 -20.43 -5.01 19.15
C LEU A 166 -20.70 -6.24 18.28
N GLY A 167 -19.67 -7.02 17.95
CA GLY A 167 -19.76 -8.26 17.19
C GLY A 167 -20.61 -8.15 15.92
N GLU A 168 -21.62 -9.02 15.81
CA GLU A 168 -22.55 -9.07 14.69
C GLU A 168 -23.35 -7.78 14.51
N ARG A 169 -23.66 -7.07 15.61
CA ARG A 169 -24.50 -5.85 15.59
C ARG A 169 -23.85 -4.73 14.79
N VAL A 170 -22.51 -4.61 14.80
CA VAL A 170 -21.75 -3.62 14.02
C VAL A 170 -21.96 -3.80 12.51
N PHE A 171 -22.21 -5.04 12.08
CA PHE A 171 -22.40 -5.40 10.68
C PHE A 171 -23.88 -5.66 10.33
N ALA A 172 -24.81 -5.47 11.26
CA ALA A 172 -26.23 -5.57 10.99
C ALA A 172 -26.68 -4.45 10.02
N GLY A 173 -27.52 -4.80 9.06
CA GLY A 173 -28.08 -3.84 8.08
C GLY A 173 -27.12 -3.37 6.99
N ARG A 174 -25.93 -3.99 6.88
CA ARG A 174 -24.99 -3.71 5.78
C ARG A 174 -25.57 -4.13 4.44
N ARG A 175 -25.19 -3.42 3.37
CA ARG A 175 -25.69 -3.72 2.00
C ARG A 175 -25.38 -5.15 1.55
N ARG A 176 -24.24 -5.69 1.98
CA ARG A 176 -23.78 -7.05 1.69
C ARG A 176 -23.19 -7.69 2.95
N ALA A 177 -23.04 -9.00 2.93
CA ALA A 177 -22.32 -9.71 3.98
C ALA A 177 -20.91 -9.11 4.15
N PRO A 178 -20.44 -8.91 5.39
CA PRO A 178 -19.12 -8.32 5.62
C PRO A 178 -18.03 -9.25 5.08
N CYS A 179 -17.19 -8.69 4.21
CA CYS A 179 -16.03 -9.36 3.64
C CYS A 179 -14.75 -8.62 4.00
N TYR A 180 -13.64 -9.37 4.11
CA TYR A 180 -12.32 -8.77 4.17
C TYR A 180 -12.01 -8.06 2.85
N PHE A 181 -11.44 -6.87 2.94
CA PHE A 181 -10.73 -6.21 1.85
C PHE A 181 -9.42 -5.66 2.39
N ASN A 182 -8.39 -5.65 1.54
CA ASN A 182 -7.11 -5.07 1.90
C ASN A 182 -7.16 -3.54 1.71
N THR A 183 -6.61 -2.77 2.66
CA THR A 183 -6.61 -1.31 2.63
C THR A 183 -5.41 -0.68 1.90
N GLY A 184 -4.58 -1.49 1.25
CA GLY A 184 -3.41 -1.02 0.51
C GLY A 184 -3.70 -0.59 -0.92
N VAL A 185 -4.89 -0.86 -1.44
CA VAL A 185 -5.35 -0.33 -2.73
C VAL A 185 -6.82 0.04 -2.62
N MET A 186 -7.12 1.33 -2.74
CA MET A 186 -8.50 1.84 -2.59
C MET A 186 -8.78 2.98 -3.56
N VAL A 187 -9.99 3.01 -4.13
CA VAL A 187 -10.55 4.22 -4.76
C VAL A 187 -11.48 4.88 -3.75
N ILE A 188 -11.25 6.15 -3.42
CA ILE A 188 -11.97 6.84 -2.34
C ILE A 188 -12.68 8.07 -2.90
N ASP A 189 -14.00 8.17 -2.66
CA ASP A 189 -14.75 9.40 -2.84
C ASP A 189 -14.51 10.33 -1.64
N LEU A 190 -13.64 11.32 -1.83
CA LEU A 190 -13.25 12.26 -0.77
C LEU A 190 -14.37 13.24 -0.43
N ARG A 191 -15.33 13.48 -1.32
CA ARG A 191 -16.50 14.33 -0.99
C ARG A 191 -17.38 13.61 0.01
N ARG A 192 -17.71 12.35 -0.26
CA ARG A 192 -18.51 11.52 0.65
C ARG A 192 -17.77 11.19 1.93
N TRP A 193 -16.45 10.98 1.86
CA TRP A 193 -15.61 10.82 3.04
C TRP A 193 -15.74 12.02 3.99
N ARG A 194 -15.63 13.25 3.45
CA ARG A 194 -15.77 14.49 4.23
C ARG A 194 -17.20 14.67 4.75
N SER A 195 -18.21 14.53 3.89
CA SER A 195 -19.61 14.75 4.29
C SER A 195 -20.11 13.72 5.30
N GLY A 196 -19.62 12.48 5.23
CA GLY A 196 -19.94 11.41 6.17
C GLY A 196 -19.06 11.39 7.42
N ASN A 197 -18.17 12.38 7.58
CA ASN A 197 -17.23 12.51 8.69
C ASN A 197 -16.45 11.20 8.99
N TYR A 198 -15.99 10.52 7.93
CA TYR A 198 -15.41 9.18 8.07
C TYR A 198 -14.10 9.14 8.83
N ARG A 199 -13.30 10.23 8.79
CA ARG A 199 -12.12 10.36 9.65
C ARG A 199 -12.50 10.19 11.12
N HIS A 200 -13.45 10.98 11.62
CA HIS A 200 -13.84 10.94 13.02
C HIS A 200 -14.42 9.57 13.40
N ARG A 201 -15.19 8.95 12.50
CA ARG A 201 -15.72 7.59 12.70
C ARG A 201 -14.60 6.53 12.79
N VAL A 202 -13.51 6.69 12.04
CA VAL A 202 -12.32 5.85 12.19
C VAL A 202 -11.67 6.08 13.55
N GLU A 203 -11.47 7.34 13.94
CA GLU A 203 -10.87 7.71 15.23
C GLU A 203 -11.68 7.14 16.42
N GLN A 204 -13.02 7.17 16.37
CA GLN A 204 -13.90 6.57 17.37
C GLN A 204 -13.64 5.05 17.56
N TRP A 205 -13.41 4.31 16.49
CA TRP A 205 -13.04 2.89 16.58
C TRP A 205 -11.64 2.70 17.18
N MET A 206 -10.72 3.61 16.90
CA MET A 206 -9.38 3.60 17.48
C MET A 206 -9.40 3.92 18.98
N GLU A 207 -10.26 4.84 19.41
CA GLU A 207 -10.51 5.13 20.83
C GLU A 207 -11.11 3.92 21.55
N LEU A 208 -12.16 3.31 20.99
CA LEU A 208 -12.77 2.11 21.54
C LEU A 208 -11.76 0.95 21.65
N GLN A 209 -10.87 0.80 20.67
CA GLN A 209 -9.79 -0.18 20.71
C GLN A 209 -8.85 0.03 21.91
N LYS A 210 -8.55 1.28 22.28
CA LYS A 210 -7.71 1.57 23.44
C LYS A 210 -8.32 1.04 24.72
N GLU A 211 -9.65 1.09 24.84
CA GLU A 211 -10.42 0.68 26.01
C GLU A 211 -10.71 -0.83 26.04
N LYS A 212 -11.20 -1.39 24.93
CA LYS A 212 -11.75 -2.76 24.88
C LYS A 212 -10.86 -3.81 24.19
N ARG A 213 -9.80 -3.41 23.48
CA ARG A 213 -8.90 -4.32 22.74
C ARG A 213 -9.64 -5.28 21.80
N ILE A 214 -10.44 -4.72 20.90
CA ILE A 214 -11.34 -5.41 19.97
C ILE A 214 -10.64 -5.99 18.71
N TYR A 215 -9.39 -5.63 18.45
CA TYR A 215 -8.58 -6.18 17.35
C TYR A 215 -7.07 -6.06 17.59
N GLU A 216 -6.26 -6.66 16.71
CA GLU A 216 -4.78 -6.67 16.84
C GLU A 216 -4.02 -6.22 15.58
N LEU A 217 -4.70 -5.98 14.46
CA LEU A 217 -4.11 -5.83 13.13
C LEU A 217 -3.82 -4.37 12.71
N GLY A 218 -3.41 -3.52 13.65
CA GLY A 218 -3.00 -2.14 13.36
C GLY A 218 -4.12 -1.27 12.77
N SER A 219 -3.85 -0.60 11.65
CA SER A 219 -4.78 0.36 11.03
C SER A 219 -5.85 -0.24 10.11
N LEU A 220 -5.81 -1.54 9.84
CA LEU A 220 -6.79 -2.22 8.97
C LEU A 220 -8.18 -2.38 9.62
N PRO A 221 -8.32 -2.90 10.86
CA PRO A 221 -9.63 -3.22 11.43
C PRO A 221 -10.63 -2.05 11.51
N PRO A 222 -10.23 -0.78 11.80
CA PRO A 222 -11.16 0.35 11.73
C PRO A 222 -11.82 0.53 10.36
N PHE A 223 -11.11 0.25 9.27
CA PHE A 223 -11.71 0.26 7.92
C PHE A 223 -12.68 -0.90 7.73
N LEU A 224 -12.37 -2.09 8.25
CA LEU A 224 -13.30 -3.23 8.17
C LEU A 224 -14.59 -2.93 8.96
N LEU A 225 -14.49 -2.34 10.16
CA LEU A 225 -15.65 -1.94 10.97
C LEU A 225 -16.54 -0.92 10.25
N LEU A 226 -15.95 -0.02 9.46
CA LEU A 226 -16.71 0.98 8.72
C LEU A 226 -17.23 0.51 7.36
N PHE A 227 -16.48 -0.33 6.66
CA PHE A 227 -16.70 -0.56 5.23
C PHE A 227 -16.89 -2.02 4.82
N ALA A 228 -16.68 -3.01 5.69
CA ALA A 228 -16.98 -4.40 5.32
C ALA A 228 -18.48 -4.55 5.02
N GLY A 229 -18.80 -5.06 3.83
CA GLY A 229 -20.17 -5.12 3.31
C GLY A 229 -20.68 -3.81 2.68
N GLU A 230 -19.88 -2.74 2.72
CA GLU A 230 -20.21 -1.40 2.20
C GLU A 230 -19.22 -0.86 1.17
N VAL A 231 -18.10 -1.55 0.92
CA VAL A 231 -17.21 -1.21 -0.21
C VAL A 231 -17.90 -1.50 -1.54
N GLU A 232 -17.44 -0.86 -2.61
CA GLU A 232 -17.67 -1.33 -3.97
C GLU A 232 -16.57 -2.30 -4.36
N ALA A 233 -16.94 -3.46 -4.92
CA ALA A 233 -15.96 -4.44 -5.34
C ALA A 233 -15.20 -3.96 -6.57
N VAL A 234 -13.87 -4.10 -6.57
CA VAL A 234 -13.06 -4.00 -7.79
C VAL A 234 -12.35 -5.31 -8.07
N ASP A 235 -12.01 -5.54 -9.33
CA ASP A 235 -11.35 -6.77 -9.79
C ASP A 235 -10.05 -7.04 -8.99
N HIS A 236 -9.83 -8.31 -8.61
CA HIS A 236 -8.68 -8.75 -7.83
C HIS A 236 -7.34 -8.52 -8.53
N ARG A 237 -7.32 -8.30 -9.84
CA ARG A 237 -6.11 -7.88 -10.59
C ARG A 237 -5.44 -6.64 -9.98
N TRP A 238 -6.20 -5.78 -9.31
CA TRP A 238 -5.73 -4.54 -8.73
C TRP A 238 -5.07 -4.69 -7.37
N ASN A 239 -5.02 -5.88 -6.79
CA ASN A 239 -4.32 -6.08 -5.53
C ASN A 239 -3.90 -7.55 -5.34
N GLN A 240 -2.83 -7.98 -6.01
CA GLN A 240 -2.20 -9.27 -5.74
C GLN A 240 -1.41 -9.19 -4.43
N HIS A 241 -2.13 -9.16 -3.31
CA HIS A 241 -1.57 -8.98 -1.97
C HIS A 241 -0.97 -10.28 -1.43
N GLY A 242 -0.18 -10.15 -0.36
CA GLY A 242 0.44 -11.27 0.33
C GLY A 242 1.81 -11.68 -0.23
N LEU A 243 2.36 -10.94 -1.18
CA LEU A 243 3.70 -11.22 -1.73
C LEU A 243 4.82 -10.99 -0.71
N GLY A 244 4.50 -10.36 0.42
CA GLY A 244 5.39 -10.31 1.58
C GLY A 244 5.58 -11.65 2.29
N GLY A 245 4.96 -12.71 1.78
CA GLY A 245 5.14 -14.08 2.24
C GLY A 245 4.24 -14.47 3.41
N ASP A 246 4.35 -15.72 3.82
CA ASP A 246 3.66 -16.21 5.01
C ASP A 246 4.21 -15.56 6.28
N ASN A 247 3.33 -14.99 7.12
CA ASN A 247 3.72 -14.27 8.34
C ASN A 247 4.32 -15.19 9.43
N ILE A 248 4.17 -16.51 9.29
CA ILE A 248 4.62 -17.56 10.22
C ILE A 248 5.87 -18.25 9.65
N LEU A 249 5.80 -18.76 8.42
CA LEU A 249 6.88 -19.55 7.82
C LEU A 249 7.86 -18.73 6.96
N GLY A 250 7.52 -17.48 6.63
CA GLY A 250 8.32 -16.64 5.74
C GLY A 250 8.38 -17.14 4.29
N SER A 251 7.54 -18.10 3.92
CA SER A 251 7.53 -18.70 2.59
C SER A 251 6.99 -17.74 1.54
N CYS A 252 7.55 -17.81 0.33
CA CYS A 252 7.08 -17.07 -0.82
C CYS A 252 5.65 -17.50 -1.18
N ARG A 253 4.80 -16.54 -1.55
CA ARG A 253 3.45 -16.79 -2.02
C ARG A 253 3.34 -16.52 -3.52
N PRO A 254 2.61 -17.37 -4.28
CA PRO A 254 2.34 -17.10 -5.69
C PRO A 254 1.31 -15.97 -5.83
N LEU A 255 1.16 -15.48 -7.06
CA LEU A 255 0.04 -14.60 -7.44
C LEU A 255 -1.29 -15.32 -7.26
N HIS A 256 -2.35 -14.56 -7.02
CA HIS A 256 -3.71 -15.09 -7.09
C HIS A 256 -4.04 -15.45 -8.54
N LYS A 257 -5.00 -16.37 -8.74
CA LYS A 257 -5.46 -16.75 -10.07
C LYS A 257 -6.08 -15.55 -10.79
N GLY A 258 -5.80 -15.45 -12.10
CA GLY A 258 -6.39 -14.45 -12.97
C GLY A 258 -5.39 -13.39 -13.44
N PRO A 259 -5.89 -12.33 -14.10
CA PRO A 259 -5.05 -11.26 -14.61
C PRO A 259 -4.43 -10.43 -13.49
N VAL A 260 -3.29 -9.80 -13.79
CA VAL A 260 -2.54 -9.00 -12.81
C VAL A 260 -2.33 -7.59 -13.36
N SER A 261 -2.78 -6.60 -12.60
CA SER A 261 -2.57 -5.16 -12.87
C SER A 261 -1.74 -4.49 -11.77
N LEU A 262 -1.73 -5.06 -10.55
CA LEU A 262 -0.95 -4.54 -9.42
C LEU A 262 -0.51 -5.68 -8.48
N MET A 263 0.78 -5.71 -8.19
CA MET A 263 1.44 -6.62 -7.25
C MET A 263 1.68 -5.93 -5.91
N HIS A 264 1.44 -6.60 -4.78
CA HIS A 264 1.50 -5.96 -3.47
C HIS A 264 2.23 -6.85 -2.45
N TRP A 265 3.39 -6.38 -1.99
CA TRP A 265 4.23 -7.01 -0.96
C TRP A 265 3.73 -6.79 0.47
N SER A 266 2.41 -6.86 0.63
CA SER A 266 1.75 -6.81 1.93
C SER A 266 2.25 -7.97 2.79
N GLY A 267 2.60 -7.69 4.04
CA GLY A 267 3.18 -8.68 4.95
C GLY A 267 4.54 -8.23 5.48
N LYS A 268 5.31 -9.18 6.02
CA LYS A 268 6.60 -8.92 6.66
C LYS A 268 7.77 -8.84 5.67
N GLY A 269 7.83 -9.76 4.71
CA GLY A 269 8.96 -9.82 3.78
C GLY A 269 8.86 -8.72 2.73
N LYS A 270 9.83 -7.81 2.70
CA LYS A 270 9.90 -6.80 1.65
C LYS A 270 10.85 -7.23 0.55
N PRO A 271 10.55 -6.88 -0.71
CA PRO A 271 11.35 -7.35 -1.83
C PRO A 271 12.78 -6.82 -1.75
N TRP A 272 12.98 -5.54 -1.42
CA TRP A 272 14.31 -4.93 -1.22
C TRP A 272 15.10 -5.66 -0.12
N ASP A 273 14.51 -5.88 1.06
CA ASP A 273 15.19 -6.59 2.17
C ASP A 273 15.61 -8.03 1.77
N ARG A 274 14.78 -8.73 1.00
CA ARG A 274 15.05 -10.11 0.55
C ARG A 274 16.09 -10.15 -0.57
N LEU A 275 16.07 -9.17 -1.48
CA LEU A 275 17.07 -8.99 -2.53
C LEU A 275 18.45 -8.70 -1.92
N ASP A 276 18.52 -7.73 -1.01
CA ASP A 276 19.76 -7.33 -0.32
C ASP A 276 20.33 -8.47 0.52
N ALA A 277 19.47 -9.28 1.15
CA ALA A 277 19.87 -10.46 1.90
C ALA A 277 20.24 -11.67 1.03
N GLY A 278 20.21 -11.56 -0.30
CA GLY A 278 20.51 -12.66 -1.23
C GLY A 278 19.54 -13.84 -1.14
N ARG A 279 18.31 -13.61 -0.65
CA ARG A 279 17.27 -14.63 -0.48
C ARG A 279 15.93 -14.19 -1.10
N PRO A 280 15.91 -13.80 -2.40
CA PRO A 280 14.70 -13.31 -3.03
C PRO A 280 13.66 -14.42 -3.21
N CYS A 281 12.39 -14.03 -3.10
CA CYS A 281 11.30 -14.79 -3.71
C CYS A 281 11.31 -14.57 -5.24
N PRO A 282 10.80 -15.52 -6.04
CA PRO A 282 10.80 -15.38 -7.50
C PRO A 282 10.22 -14.06 -8.01
N LEU A 283 9.15 -13.56 -7.38
CA LEU A 283 8.50 -12.30 -7.77
C LEU A 283 9.30 -11.05 -7.37
N ASP A 284 10.23 -11.13 -6.42
CA ASP A 284 11.04 -9.99 -5.98
C ASP A 284 11.95 -9.48 -7.12
N HIS A 285 12.32 -10.35 -8.07
CA HIS A 285 13.04 -9.92 -9.27
C HIS A 285 12.21 -8.98 -10.17
N THR A 286 10.88 -9.06 -10.09
CA THR A 286 10.02 -8.08 -10.78
C THR A 286 10.19 -6.71 -10.13
N TRP A 287 10.22 -6.63 -8.79
CA TRP A 287 10.53 -5.39 -8.07
C TRP A 287 11.90 -4.85 -8.45
N LYS A 288 12.94 -5.70 -8.48
CA LYS A 288 14.32 -5.30 -8.83
C LYS A 288 14.40 -4.51 -10.14
N SER A 289 13.54 -4.81 -11.11
CA SER A 289 13.53 -4.11 -12.41
C SER A 289 13.10 -2.64 -12.34
N TYR A 290 12.47 -2.23 -11.23
CA TYR A 290 11.98 -0.87 -10.96
C TYR A 290 12.70 -0.22 -9.77
N ASP A 291 13.60 -0.96 -9.13
CA ASP A 291 14.39 -0.44 -8.02
C ASP A 291 15.45 0.51 -8.57
N LEU A 292 15.31 1.80 -8.25
CA LEU A 292 16.24 2.84 -8.69
C LEU A 292 17.50 2.88 -7.83
N TYR A 293 17.56 2.08 -6.76
CA TYR A 293 18.75 1.97 -5.93
C TYR A 293 19.85 1.19 -6.65
N ILE A 294 21.00 1.82 -6.84
CA ILE A 294 22.21 1.20 -7.40
C ILE A 294 23.21 1.04 -6.27
N GLY A 295 23.46 -0.20 -5.83
CA GLY A 295 24.48 -0.47 -4.82
C GLY A 295 25.90 -0.36 -5.38
N ASP A 296 26.88 -0.11 -4.50
CA ASP A 296 28.31 0.02 -4.84
C ASP A 296 28.88 -1.17 -5.65
N GLY A 297 28.28 -2.35 -5.55
CA GLY A 297 28.66 -3.54 -6.32
C GLY A 297 28.10 -3.60 -7.75
N ASP A 298 26.93 -3.01 -8.00
CA ASP A 298 26.22 -3.05 -9.30
C ASP A 298 26.71 -1.96 -10.27
N ALA A 299 27.35 -0.90 -9.76
CA ALA A 299 27.98 0.15 -10.58
C ALA A 299 29.05 -0.37 -11.55
N SER A 300 29.66 -1.53 -11.25
CA SER A 300 30.66 -2.19 -12.11
C SER A 300 30.07 -3.02 -13.26
N GLN A 301 28.77 -3.30 -13.25
CA GLN A 301 28.07 -4.14 -14.24
C GLN A 301 26.94 -3.44 -14.99
N ALA A 302 26.68 -2.16 -14.68
CA ALA A 302 25.67 -1.33 -15.34
C ALA A 302 26.05 -1.00 -16.81
N SER A 303 26.01 -2.01 -17.68
CA SER A 303 25.86 -1.82 -19.11
C SER A 303 24.37 -1.64 -19.42
N ALA A 304 24.03 -0.62 -20.20
CA ALA A 304 22.64 -0.33 -20.53
C ALA A 304 21.99 -1.54 -21.24
N PRO A 305 20.77 -1.95 -20.87
CA PRO A 305 20.10 -3.03 -21.58
C PRO A 305 19.82 -2.59 -23.02
N SER A 306 20.48 -3.24 -23.99
CA SER A 306 20.17 -3.06 -25.40
C SER A 306 18.89 -3.82 -25.73
N TRP A 307 17.81 -3.11 -26.01
CA TRP A 307 16.53 -3.68 -26.46
C TRP A 307 16.56 -4.17 -27.92
N ALA A 308 17.74 -4.22 -28.55
CA ALA A 308 17.92 -4.84 -29.87
C ALA A 308 17.62 -6.36 -29.90
N SER A 309 17.45 -7.01 -28.75
CA SER A 309 17.07 -8.44 -28.66
C SER A 309 15.61 -8.71 -28.31
N LEU A 310 14.76 -7.67 -28.15
CA LEU A 310 13.33 -7.84 -27.86
C LEU A 310 12.40 -7.36 -28.99
N SER A 311 12.94 -7.07 -30.17
CA SER A 311 12.15 -6.92 -31.38
C SER A 311 12.06 -8.28 -32.09
N SER A 312 10.83 -8.70 -32.37
CA SER A 312 10.46 -9.88 -33.17
C SER A 312 10.70 -11.27 -32.55
N SER A 313 9.90 -11.62 -31.53
CA SER A 313 9.25 -12.93 -31.48
C SER A 313 8.23 -12.96 -30.34
N ALA A 314 7.02 -13.44 -30.65
CA ALA A 314 5.93 -13.62 -29.70
C ALA A 314 6.42 -14.21 -28.36
N LEU A 315 6.05 -13.55 -27.26
CA LEU A 315 6.18 -14.11 -25.91
C LEU A 315 5.52 -15.51 -25.94
N PRO A 316 6.26 -16.60 -25.61
CA PRO A 316 5.65 -17.92 -25.59
C PRO A 316 4.55 -17.93 -24.53
N ALA A 317 3.37 -18.42 -24.91
CA ALA A 317 2.19 -18.60 -24.07
C ALA A 317 2.37 -19.62 -22.92
N ALA A 318 3.59 -19.82 -22.43
CA ALA A 318 3.96 -20.83 -21.43
C ALA A 318 4.14 -20.26 -20.00
N VAL A 319 3.89 -18.97 -19.77
CA VAL A 319 4.04 -18.34 -18.43
C VAL A 319 2.72 -18.29 -17.64
N PHE A 320 1.59 -18.75 -18.21
CA PHE A 320 0.27 -18.74 -17.56
C PHE A 320 -0.44 -20.10 -17.59
N SER A 321 0.28 -21.18 -17.26
CA SER A 321 -0.34 -22.44 -16.84
C SER A 321 0.11 -22.68 -15.40
N TRP A 322 -0.84 -22.64 -14.45
CA TRP A 322 -1.01 -23.41 -13.19
C TRP A 322 -1.91 -22.63 -12.22
#